data_AF-A0A524E5E8-F1
#
_entry.id   AF-A0A524E5E8-F1
#
_cell.length_a   1.000
_cell.length_b   1.000
_cell.length_c   1.000
_cell.angle_alpha   90.00
_cell.angle_beta   90.00
_cell.angle_gamma   90.00
#
_symmetry.space_group_name_H-M   'P 1'
#
loop_
_entity.id
_entity.type
_entity.pdbx_description
1 polymer ?
#
loop_
_entity_poly.entity_id
_entity_poly.type
_entity_poly.pdbx_seq_one_letter_code
_entity_poly.pdbx_strand_id
1 'polypeptide(L)'
;MEKFEELDGYLYPIMADNEKNAKKMEEKYARKYPIFYDETKEVPKLLNQEIRLIKFGRMPALLVVDKNGIIRYAYYGKSMKDIPENQEILKILKKINKK
;
A
#
# COMPACT_ATOMS: atom_id res chain seq x y z
N MET A 1 -11.53 0.99 -17.27
CA MET A 1 -11.29 0.95 -15.81
C MET A 1 -10.37 2.10 -15.51
N GLU A 2 -10.82 3.07 -14.72
CA GLU A 2 -10.00 4.25 -14.38
C GLU A 2 -8.73 3.81 -13.66
N LYS A 3 -7.63 4.49 -13.95
CA LYS A 3 -6.32 4.24 -13.35
C LYS A 3 -6.04 5.27 -12.26
N PHE A 4 -5.23 4.92 -11.26
CA PHE A 4 -4.88 5.83 -10.18
C PHE A 4 -4.31 7.17 -10.70
N GLU A 5 -3.52 7.14 -11.78
CA GLU A 5 -2.90 8.35 -12.34
C GLU A 5 -3.88 9.28 -13.05
N GLU A 6 -4.98 8.74 -13.60
CA GLU A 6 -6.05 9.56 -14.19
C GLU A 6 -6.77 10.41 -13.12
N LEU A 7 -6.65 9.99 -11.86
CA LEU A 7 -7.15 10.69 -10.69
C LEU A 7 -6.03 11.37 -9.91
N ASP A 8 -4.88 11.63 -10.52
CA ASP A 8 -3.71 12.27 -9.89
C ASP A 8 -3.26 11.55 -8.60
N GLY A 9 -3.37 10.22 -8.61
CA GLY A 9 -2.89 9.32 -7.57
C GLY A 9 -1.64 8.56 -8.02
N TYR A 10 -0.74 8.35 -7.06
CA TYR A 10 0.49 7.57 -7.24
C TYR A 10 0.52 6.43 -6.24
N LEU A 11 0.82 5.22 -6.70
CA LEU A 11 0.93 4.05 -5.84
C LEU A 11 2.38 3.86 -5.41
N TYR A 12 2.59 3.69 -4.11
CA TYR A 12 3.89 3.34 -3.51
C TYR A 12 3.78 1.97 -2.83
N PRO A 13 3.97 0.87 -3.57
CA PRO A 13 4.08 -0.46 -2.97
C PRO A 13 5.33 -0.53 -2.11
N ILE A 14 5.21 -0.95 -0.85
CA ILE A 14 6.34 -1.04 0.08
C ILE A 14 6.57 -2.50 0.50
N MET A 15 7.81 -2.96 0.38
CA MET A 15 8.24 -4.29 0.79
C MET A 15 9.25 -4.18 1.93
N ALA A 16 8.93 -4.77 3.08
CA ALA A 16 9.74 -4.69 4.31
C ALA A 16 10.17 -6.07 4.83
N ASP A 17 10.39 -7.02 3.92
CA ASP A 17 10.89 -8.36 4.24
C ASP A 17 12.43 -8.38 4.22
N ASN A 18 13.05 -9.22 3.39
CA ASN A 18 14.49 -9.26 3.14
C ASN A 18 14.77 -8.91 1.68
N GLU A 19 16.00 -8.48 1.41
CA GLU A 19 16.42 -8.00 0.09
C GLU A 19 16.19 -9.03 -1.03
N LYS A 20 16.49 -10.31 -0.77
CA LYS A 20 16.29 -11.39 -1.74
C LYS A 20 14.82 -11.53 -2.14
N ASN A 21 13.91 -11.48 -1.17
CA ASN A 21 12.48 -11.51 -1.44
C ASN A 21 12.00 -10.22 -2.09
N ALA A 22 12.53 -9.06 -1.71
CA ALA A 22 12.18 -7.80 -2.35
C ALA A 22 12.53 -7.80 -3.84
N LYS A 23 13.75 -8.22 -4.21
CA LYS A 23 14.17 -8.38 -5.61
C LYS A 23 13.26 -9.35 -6.38
N LYS A 24 12.96 -10.51 -5.78
CA LYS A 24 12.04 -11.49 -6.38
C LYS A 24 10.64 -10.92 -6.60
N MET A 25 10.11 -10.11 -5.68
CA MET A 25 8.80 -9.49 -5.82
C MET A 25 8.82 -8.39 -6.89
N GLU A 26 9.89 -7.60 -6.95
CA GLU A 26 10.08 -6.58 -7.98
C GLU A 26 10.07 -7.22 -9.37
N GLU A 27 10.94 -8.19 -9.62
CA GLU A 27 11.01 -8.91 -10.91
C GLU A 27 9.66 -9.52 -11.32
N LYS A 28 8.94 -10.09 -10.35
CA LYS A 28 7.69 -10.81 -10.62
C LYS A 28 6.50 -9.88 -10.83
N TYR A 29 6.37 -8.84 -10.01
CA TYR A 29 5.13 -8.07 -9.86
C TYR A 29 5.28 -6.59 -10.22
N ALA A 30 6.48 -6.03 -10.17
CA ALA A 30 6.66 -4.66 -10.63
C ALA A 30 6.34 -4.60 -12.13
N ARG A 31 5.48 -3.65 -12.44
CA ARG A 31 5.02 -3.38 -13.80
C ARG A 31 5.05 -1.88 -13.98
N LYS A 32 3.94 -1.23 -13.68
CA LYS A 32 3.79 0.22 -13.77
C LYS A 32 4.38 0.95 -12.57
N TYR A 33 4.36 0.31 -11.40
CA TYR A 33 4.82 0.89 -10.14
C TYR A 33 6.02 0.09 -9.61
N PRO A 34 7.13 0.75 -9.27
CA PRO A 34 8.25 0.11 -8.61
C PRO A 34 7.86 -0.28 -7.17
N ILE A 35 8.46 -1.33 -6.63
CA ILE A 35 8.33 -1.69 -5.22
C ILE A 35 9.47 -1.04 -4.44
N PHE A 36 9.11 -0.24 -3.44
CA PHE A 36 10.07 0.40 -2.55
C PHE A 36 10.46 -0.57 -1.45
N TYR A 37 11.73 -0.98 -1.44
CA TYR A 37 12.28 -1.83 -0.39
C TYR A 37 12.59 -0.99 0.86
N ASP A 38 11.95 -1.33 1.97
CA ASP A 38 12.18 -0.75 3.29
C ASP A 38 12.96 -1.74 4.16
N GLU A 39 14.29 -1.62 4.13
CA GLU A 39 15.19 -2.47 4.91
C GLU A 39 15.06 -2.26 6.43
N THR A 40 14.81 -1.02 6.86
CA THR A 40 14.74 -0.65 8.29
C THR A 40 13.41 -1.10 8.93
N LYS A 41 12.43 -1.44 8.09
CA LYS A 41 11.05 -1.79 8.45
C LYS A 41 10.40 -0.65 9.23
N GLU A 42 10.76 0.58 8.90
CA GLU A 42 10.26 1.78 9.57
C GLU A 42 8.83 2.10 9.13
N VAL A 43 8.52 1.98 7.84
CA VAL A 43 7.15 2.19 7.34
C VAL A 43 6.12 1.30 8.04
N PRO A 44 6.27 -0.04 8.09
CA PRO A 44 5.28 -0.88 8.76
C PRO A 44 5.21 -0.63 10.28
N LYS A 45 6.28 -0.12 10.92
CA LYS A 45 6.24 0.31 12.32
C LYS A 45 5.40 1.58 12.48
N LEU A 46 5.62 2.60 11.64
CA LEU A 46 4.82 3.83 11.65
C LEU A 46 3.34 3.57 11.38
N LEU A 47 3.05 2.57 10.55
CA LEU A 47 1.69 2.12 10.28
C LEU A 47 1.07 1.30 11.42
N ASN A 48 1.81 0.92 12.46
CA ASN A 48 1.37 -0.09 13.45
C ASN A 48 0.83 -1.37 12.78
N GLN A 49 1.47 -1.80 11.71
CA GLN A 49 1.03 -2.96 10.92
C GLN A 49 1.24 -4.25 11.73
N GLU A 50 0.14 -4.89 12.13
CA GLU A 50 0.16 -6.13 12.90
C GLU A 50 0.95 -7.24 12.20
N ILE A 51 1.80 -7.94 12.95
CA ILE A 51 2.40 -9.22 12.53
C ILE A 51 1.63 -10.34 13.21
N ARG A 52 1.10 -11.27 12.41
CA ARG A 52 0.48 -12.49 12.95
C ARG A 52 1.37 -13.68 12.63
N LEU A 53 2.22 -14.06 13.58
CA LEU A 53 3.16 -15.18 13.46
C LEU A 53 2.47 -16.51 13.13
N ILE A 54 1.28 -16.75 13.71
CA ILE A 54 0.45 -17.94 13.42
C ILE A 54 -0.10 -17.92 11.97
N LYS A 55 -0.21 -16.73 11.34
CA LYS A 55 -0.75 -16.53 9.99
C LYS A 55 0.32 -16.15 8.95
N PHE A 56 1.60 -16.42 9.24
CA PHE A 56 2.73 -16.30 8.31
C PHE A 56 2.92 -14.92 7.65
N GLY A 57 2.68 -13.81 8.37
CA GLY A 57 3.07 -12.50 7.83
C GLY A 57 2.46 -11.27 8.50
N ARG A 58 2.70 -10.13 7.85
CA ARG A 58 2.12 -8.83 8.17
C ARG A 58 0.70 -8.74 7.62
N MET A 59 -0.23 -8.21 8.42
CA MET A 59 -1.58 -7.92 7.95
C MET A 59 -1.56 -6.83 6.86
N PRO A 60 -2.43 -6.89 5.84
CA PRO A 60 -2.53 -5.83 4.85
C PRO A 60 -2.76 -4.46 5.50
N ALA A 61 -2.05 -3.45 5.02
CA ALA A 61 -2.25 -2.06 5.42
C ALA A 61 -2.18 -1.15 4.19
N LEU A 62 -3.04 -0.14 4.13
CA LEU A 62 -3.09 0.83 3.03
C LEU A 62 -3.42 2.22 3.59
N LEU A 63 -2.66 3.22 3.17
CA LEU A 63 -2.97 4.62 3.39
C LEU A 63 -3.23 5.32 2.07
N VAL A 64 -4.15 6.29 2.07
CA VAL A 64 -4.23 7.33 1.06
C VAL A 64 -3.86 8.65 1.74
N VAL A 65 -2.77 9.26 1.28
CA VAL A 65 -2.26 10.54 1.78
C VAL A 65 -2.48 11.57 0.69
N ASP A 66 -3.05 12.73 1.04
CA ASP A 66 -3.22 13.82 0.08
C ASP A 66 -1.94 14.65 -0.09
N LYS A 67 -1.99 15.62 -1.00
CA LYS A 67 -0.85 16.49 -1.33
C LYS A 67 -0.40 17.40 -0.18
N ASN A 68 -1.22 17.58 0.86
CA ASN A 68 -0.88 18.33 2.05
C ASN A 68 -0.30 17.43 3.15
N GLY A 69 -0.05 16.15 2.86
CA GLY A 69 0.46 15.17 3.82
C GLY A 69 -0.60 14.65 4.79
N ILE A 70 -1.89 14.87 4.53
CA ILE A 70 -2.97 14.45 5.42
C ILE A 70 -3.48 13.06 5.00
N ILE A 71 -3.55 12.13 5.96
CA ILE A 71 -4.17 10.82 5.75
C ILE A 71 -5.67 11.02 5.52
N ARG A 72 -6.15 10.67 4.33
CA ARG A 72 -7.58 10.74 3.93
C ARG A 72 -8.29 9.40 4.03
N TYR A 73 -7.52 8.32 4.08
CA TYR A 73 -8.01 6.97 4.30
C TYR A 73 -6.90 6.13 4.91
N ALA A 74 -7.25 5.33 5.91
CA ALA A 74 -6.37 4.33 6.50
C ALA A 74 -7.14 3.02 6.61
N TYR A 75 -6.51 1.94 6.20
CA TYR A 75 -7.08 0.61 6.28
C TYR A 75 -6.07 -0.37 6.85
N TYR A 76 -6.53 -1.16 7.81
CA TYR A 76 -5.79 -2.19 8.51
C TYR A 76 -6.60 -3.48 8.47
N GLY A 77 -6.13 -4.44 7.68
CA GLY A 77 -6.84 -5.70 7.44
C GLY A 77 -6.89 -6.58 8.69
N LYS A 78 -8.03 -7.25 8.89
CA LYS A 78 -8.25 -8.22 9.97
C LYS A 78 -7.82 -9.65 9.57
N SER A 79 -7.49 -9.86 8.30
CA SER A 79 -6.96 -11.11 7.76
C SER A 79 -6.06 -10.88 6.55
N MET A 80 -5.30 -11.90 6.14
CA MET A 80 -4.43 -11.81 4.95
C MET A 80 -5.20 -11.57 3.63
N LYS A 81 -6.48 -11.95 3.57
CA LYS A 81 -7.35 -11.72 2.41
C LYS A 81 -8.18 -10.44 2.53
N ASP A 82 -8.12 -9.78 3.68
CA ASP A 82 -8.85 -8.55 3.97
C ASP A 82 -8.05 -7.38 3.40
N ILE A 83 -8.19 -7.18 2.09
CA ILE A 83 -7.49 -6.16 1.31
C ILE A 83 -8.56 -5.30 0.61
N PRO A 84 -8.50 -3.96 0.68
CA PRO A 84 -9.47 -3.10 0.01
C PRO A 84 -9.49 -3.31 -1.50
N GLU A 85 -10.67 -3.17 -2.11
CA GLU A 85 -10.78 -3.21 -3.56
C GLU A 85 -10.27 -1.90 -4.18
N ASN A 86 -9.67 -1.97 -5.37
CA ASN A 86 -9.22 -0.79 -6.10
C ASN A 86 -10.34 0.25 -6.30
N GLN A 87 -11.58 -0.19 -6.49
CA GLN A 87 -12.72 0.71 -6.68
C GLN A 87 -12.98 1.60 -5.46
N GLU A 88 -12.74 1.11 -4.24
CA GLU A 88 -12.88 1.89 -3.01
C GLU A 88 -11.84 3.02 -2.98
N ILE A 89 -10.60 2.70 -3.35
CA ILE A 89 -9.49 3.66 -3.39
C ILE A 89 -9.73 4.72 -4.47
N LEU A 90 -10.17 4.32 -5.67
CA LEU A 90 -10.49 5.25 -6.76
C LEU A 90 -11.62 6.22 -6.36
N LYS A 91 -12.63 5.78 -5.60
CA LYS A 91 -13.68 6.67 -5.06
C LYS A 91 -13.11 7.73 -4.11
N ILE A 92 -12.15 7.35 -3.26
CA ILE A 92 -11.47 8.28 -2.35
C ILE A 92 -10.67 9.30 -3.15
N LEU A 93 -9.88 8.86 -4.13
CA LEU A 93 -9.10 9.75 -4.99
C LEU A 93 -9.98 10.76 -5.74
N LYS A 94 -11.12 10.30 -6.30
CA LYS A 94 -12.11 11.19 -6.90
C LYS A 94 -12.60 12.26 -5.93
N LYS A 95 -12.86 11.91 -4.68
CA LYS A 95 -13.38 12.85 -3.68
C LYS A 95 -12.34 13.91 -3.31
N ILE A 96 -11.07 13.52 -3.13
CA ILE A 96 -10.02 14.43 -2.66
C ILE A 96 -9.44 15.30 -3.80
N ASN A 97 -9.53 14.83 -5.05
CA ASN A 97 -9.08 15.55 -6.23
C ASN A 97 -10.22 16.20 -7.02
N LYS A 98 -11.45 16.19 -6.48
CA LYS A 98 -12.56 16.95 -7.04
C LYS A 98 -12.27 18.45 -6.84
N LYS A 99 -12.26 19.21 -7.94
CA LYS A 99 -12.26 20.66 -7.91
C LYS A 99 -13.55 21.20 -7.30
#